data_AF-A0A966QUE2-F1
#
_entry.id   AF-A0A966QUE2-F1
#
_cell.length_a   1.000
_cell.length_b   1.000
_cell.length_c   1.000
_cell.angle_alpha   90.00
_cell.angle_beta   90.00
_cell.angle_gamma   90.00
#
_symmetry.space_group_name_H-M   'P 1'
#
loop_
_entity.id
_entity.type
_entity.pdbx_description
1 polymer ?
#
loop_
_entity_poly.entity_id
_entity_poly.type
_entity_poly.pdbx_seq_one_letter_code
_entity_poly.pdbx_strand_id
1 'polypeptide(L)'
;MEQCSPLVVFDKSCFTLDELQMIAQAYNKYIRNKAVCHSELKACVPRKQIKSHKYLNKQELHKAIQDVLDGICSTEACWTELPFINHIQDKQVVEKLKYFTFKPKMPESKYSWLNTKDINEVLQQHAQLHDYFKFVGALPSDFYKVTTFHYDQIKYYQKVAIVFNLDTHDQPGSHWVSLLIDNVLKQIEYFDSAGNAPNKNISMFIKKVKSKTRVNYKVVYNQRVHQKENNECGIYSIYFIIQRLMGFTFKDISNNIIHDKTMNKFRNIIFRPRVL
;
A
#
# COMPACT_ATOMS: atom_id res chain seq x y z
N MET A 1 9.62 -10.32 10.51
CA MET A 1 8.16 -10.33 10.28
C MET A 1 7.60 -8.93 10.00
N GLU A 2 7.90 -7.90 10.80
CA GLU A 2 7.17 -6.62 10.77
C GLU A 2 7.19 -5.84 9.43
N GLN A 3 8.11 -6.14 8.52
CA GLN A 3 8.27 -5.35 7.29
C GLN A 3 7.75 -6.03 6.02
N CYS A 4 7.47 -7.34 6.03
CA CYS A 4 6.98 -8.01 4.83
C CYS A 4 5.57 -7.49 4.49
N SER A 5 5.28 -7.40 3.19
CA SER A 5 3.95 -7.10 2.67
C SER A 5 2.94 -8.16 3.15
N PRO A 6 1.64 -7.82 3.30
CA PRO A 6 0.60 -8.80 3.63
C PRO A 6 0.46 -9.93 2.59
N LEU A 7 1.04 -9.77 1.38
CA LEU A 7 1.09 -10.80 0.33
C LEU A 7 2.13 -11.89 0.59
N VAL A 8 3.04 -11.68 1.54
CA VAL A 8 4.22 -12.51 1.73
C VAL A 8 4.07 -13.35 3.00
N VAL A 9 4.13 -14.67 2.82
CA VAL A 9 4.30 -15.61 3.95
C VAL A 9 5.77 -15.56 4.37
N PHE A 10 6.03 -14.99 5.54
CA PHE A 10 7.39 -14.93 6.06
C PHE A 10 7.87 -16.32 6.48
N ASP A 11 8.93 -16.78 5.82
CA ASP A 11 9.73 -17.93 6.25
C ASP A 11 11.19 -17.50 6.26
N LYS A 12 11.63 -16.94 7.40
CA LYS A 12 12.98 -16.42 7.69
C LYS A 12 13.41 -15.20 6.88
N SER A 13 12.82 -14.98 5.71
CA SER A 13 13.05 -13.89 4.76
C SER A 13 11.74 -13.54 4.06
N CYS A 14 11.55 -12.28 3.67
CA CYS A 14 10.41 -11.85 2.85
C CYS A 14 10.53 -12.28 1.38
N PHE A 15 11.69 -12.79 0.95
CA PHE A 15 11.90 -13.28 -0.41
C PHE A 15 11.64 -14.79 -0.51
N THR A 16 11.30 -15.27 -1.69
CA THR A 16 11.37 -16.68 -2.08
C THR A 16 12.82 -17.08 -2.40
N LEU A 17 13.11 -18.39 -2.49
CA LEU A 17 14.43 -18.86 -2.90
C LEU A 17 14.80 -18.36 -4.31
N ASP A 18 13.85 -18.41 -5.25
CA ASP A 18 14.05 -17.98 -6.64
C ASP A 18 14.35 -16.48 -6.73
N GLU A 19 13.64 -15.66 -5.96
CA GLU A 19 13.93 -14.22 -5.87
C GLU A 19 15.33 -13.95 -5.31
N LEU A 20 15.75 -14.68 -4.27
CA LEU A 20 17.12 -14.56 -3.74
C LEU A 20 18.16 -14.96 -4.80
N GLN A 21 17.90 -15.99 -5.60
CA GLN A 21 18.78 -16.39 -6.71
C GLN A 21 18.88 -15.29 -7.76
N MET A 22 17.76 -14.68 -8.14
CA MET A 22 17.72 -13.56 -9.09
C MET A 22 18.45 -12.32 -8.54
N ILE A 23 18.26 -11.99 -7.26
CA ILE A 23 18.96 -10.91 -6.55
C ILE A 23 20.48 -11.16 -6.58
N ALA A 24 20.93 -12.36 -6.23
CA ALA A 24 22.35 -12.70 -6.22
C ALA A 24 22.98 -12.66 -7.62
N GLN A 25 22.27 -13.15 -8.64
CA GLN A 25 22.72 -13.08 -10.04
C GLN A 25 22.83 -11.62 -10.53
N ALA A 26 21.82 -10.79 -10.22
CA ALA A 26 21.82 -9.38 -10.58
C ALA A 26 22.96 -8.61 -9.89
N TYR A 27 23.19 -8.86 -8.60
CA TYR A 27 24.34 -8.32 -7.86
C TYR A 27 25.67 -8.72 -8.52
N ASN A 28 25.89 -10.02 -8.75
CA ASN A 28 27.12 -10.53 -9.36
C ASN A 28 27.39 -9.94 -10.75
N LYS A 29 26.35 -9.71 -11.54
CA LYS A 29 26.45 -9.06 -12.85
C LYS A 29 26.84 -7.59 -12.69
N TYR A 30 26.19 -6.86 -11.79
CA TYR A 30 26.43 -5.44 -11.55
C TYR A 30 27.87 -5.16 -11.10
N ILE A 31 28.39 -5.97 -10.16
CA ILE A 31 29.75 -5.81 -9.63
C ILE A 31 30.86 -6.17 -10.61
N ARG A 32 30.58 -6.58 -11.85
CA ARG A 32 31.60 -6.73 -12.91
C ARG A 32 32.08 -5.38 -13.45
N ASN A 33 31.26 -4.34 -13.31
CA ASN A 33 31.56 -3.03 -13.86
C ASN A 33 31.64 -1.94 -12.78
N LYS A 34 30.86 -2.05 -11.69
CA LYS A 34 30.72 -0.98 -10.70
C LYS A 34 30.54 -1.52 -9.27
N ALA A 35 31.07 -0.82 -8.27
CA ALA A 35 30.76 -1.12 -6.87
C ALA A 35 29.29 -0.82 -6.55
N VAL A 36 28.68 -1.59 -5.64
CA VAL A 36 27.34 -1.29 -5.13
C VAL A 36 27.48 -0.28 -4.01
N CYS A 37 26.74 0.82 -4.11
CA CYS A 37 26.80 1.92 -3.15
C CYS A 37 25.39 2.31 -2.71
N HIS A 38 25.26 2.67 -1.43
CA HIS A 38 24.05 3.29 -0.89
C HIS A 38 24.20 4.81 -0.94
N SER A 39 23.28 5.49 -1.64
CA SER A 39 23.38 6.91 -1.94
C SER A 39 23.31 7.78 -0.68
N GLU A 40 22.45 7.44 0.26
CA GLU A 40 22.23 8.24 1.48
C GLU A 40 23.38 8.07 2.48
N LEU A 41 23.95 6.87 2.57
CA LEU A 41 25.08 6.58 3.46
C LEU A 41 26.43 7.02 2.87
N LYS A 42 26.47 7.31 1.55
CA LYS A 42 27.71 7.59 0.80
C LYS A 42 28.76 6.49 0.98
N ALA A 43 28.31 5.25 1.12
CA ALA A 43 29.14 4.08 1.37
C ALA A 43 28.96 3.03 0.27
N CYS A 44 30.01 2.25 0.01
CA CYS A 44 30.02 1.19 -1.00
C CYS A 44 30.59 -0.10 -0.41
N VAL A 45 30.07 -1.23 -0.89
CA VAL A 45 30.62 -2.55 -0.53
C VAL A 45 31.71 -2.98 -1.52
N PRO A 46 32.70 -3.77 -1.07
CA PRO A 46 33.68 -4.38 -1.95
C PRO A 46 33.03 -5.25 -3.04
N ARG A 47 33.70 -5.39 -4.19
CA ARG A 47 33.23 -6.18 -5.34
C ARG A 47 33.45 -7.69 -5.12
N LYS A 48 32.85 -8.24 -4.06
CA LYS A 48 32.96 -9.65 -3.67
C LYS A 48 31.80 -10.45 -4.27
N GLN A 49 32.09 -11.40 -5.16
CA GLN A 49 31.05 -12.25 -5.75
C GLN A 49 30.36 -13.15 -4.72
N ILE A 50 29.05 -13.29 -4.85
CA ILE A 50 28.22 -14.29 -4.16
C ILE A 50 28.34 -15.59 -4.95
N LYS A 51 28.86 -16.67 -4.35
CA LYS A 51 29.09 -17.95 -5.06
C LYS A 51 27.80 -18.77 -5.16
N SER A 52 26.85 -18.32 -5.97
CA SER A 52 25.48 -18.88 -6.08
C SER A 52 25.42 -20.40 -6.33
N HIS A 53 26.41 -20.97 -7.02
CA HIS A 53 26.48 -22.40 -7.35
C HIS A 53 26.81 -23.32 -6.15
N LYS A 54 27.00 -22.77 -4.94
CA LYS A 54 27.36 -23.54 -3.72
C LYS A 54 26.30 -23.46 -2.59
N TYR A 55 25.17 -22.77 -2.81
CA TYR A 55 24.16 -22.56 -1.76
C TYR A 55 22.94 -23.45 -1.99
N LEU A 56 22.70 -24.34 -1.02
CA LEU A 56 21.76 -25.46 -1.12
C LEU A 56 20.35 -25.10 -0.64
N ASN A 57 20.19 -24.00 0.08
CA ASN A 57 18.89 -23.59 0.62
C ASN A 57 18.76 -22.07 0.84
N LYS A 58 17.51 -21.64 1.08
CA LYS A 58 17.09 -20.24 1.26
C LYS A 58 17.91 -19.48 2.31
N GLN A 59 18.24 -20.12 3.44
CA GLN A 59 18.93 -19.46 4.56
C GLN A 59 20.39 -19.14 4.22
N GLU A 60 21.08 -20.09 3.59
CA GLU A 60 22.48 -19.92 3.19
C GLU A 60 22.62 -18.78 2.18
N LEU A 61 21.74 -18.75 1.17
CA LEU A 61 21.76 -17.71 0.14
C LEU A 61 21.39 -16.33 0.71
N HIS A 62 20.36 -16.27 1.56
CA HIS A 62 20.00 -15.05 2.28
C HIS A 62 21.19 -14.51 3.07
N LYS A 63 21.85 -15.37 3.87
CA LYS A 63 23.03 -14.97 4.65
C LYS A 63 24.18 -14.50 3.76
N ALA A 64 24.44 -15.18 2.65
CA ALA A 64 25.49 -14.77 1.72
C ALA A 64 25.22 -13.39 1.09
N ILE A 65 23.97 -13.06 0.77
CA ILE A 65 23.56 -11.73 0.29
C ILE A 65 23.72 -10.70 1.41
N GLN A 66 23.26 -11.02 2.62
CA GLN A 66 23.40 -10.17 3.79
C GLN A 66 24.86 -9.81 4.06
N ASP A 67 25.76 -10.80 4.07
CA ASP A 67 27.18 -10.61 4.35
C ASP A 67 27.89 -9.70 3.33
N VAL A 68 27.46 -9.68 2.06
CA VAL A 68 28.07 -8.80 1.04
C VAL A 68 27.44 -7.41 0.97
N LEU A 69 26.23 -7.25 1.50
CA LEU A 69 25.54 -5.96 1.61
C LEU A 69 25.68 -5.34 3.00
N ASP A 70 26.36 -6.05 3.91
CA ASP A 70 26.67 -5.56 5.24
C ASP A 70 27.44 -4.24 5.16
N GLY A 71 27.11 -3.32 6.07
CA GLY A 71 27.65 -1.97 6.09
C GLY A 71 26.96 -0.96 5.16
N ILE A 72 26.12 -1.39 4.22
CA ILE A 72 25.30 -0.46 3.40
C ILE A 72 23.79 -0.70 3.47
N CYS A 73 23.36 -1.86 3.96
CA CYS A 73 21.96 -2.16 4.19
C CYS A 73 21.77 -2.94 5.50
N SER A 74 20.91 -2.41 6.35
CA SER A 74 20.53 -3.00 7.64
C SER A 74 19.35 -3.98 7.55
N THR A 75 18.58 -3.94 6.45
CA THR A 75 17.35 -4.73 6.26
C THR A 75 17.23 -5.27 4.84
N GLU A 76 16.45 -6.35 4.67
CA GLU A 76 16.11 -6.90 3.36
C GLU A 76 15.38 -5.88 2.46
N ALA A 77 14.56 -5.03 3.07
CA ALA A 77 13.86 -3.94 2.40
C ALA A 77 14.82 -3.00 1.66
N CYS A 78 15.95 -2.64 2.30
CA CYS A 78 16.99 -1.81 1.71
C CYS A 78 17.59 -2.46 0.44
N TRP A 79 17.70 -3.79 0.38
CA TRP A 79 18.27 -4.48 -0.79
C TRP A 79 17.49 -4.16 -2.07
N THR A 80 16.16 -4.03 -1.97
CA THR A 80 15.25 -3.76 -3.10
C THR A 80 15.43 -2.37 -3.71
N GLU A 81 16.15 -1.48 -3.01
CA GLU A 81 16.35 -0.08 -3.40
C GLU A 81 17.73 0.13 -4.05
N LEU A 82 18.62 -0.86 -3.94
CA LEU A 82 19.96 -0.79 -4.51
C LEU A 82 19.92 -0.87 -6.05
N PRO A 83 20.85 -0.18 -6.75
CA PRO A 83 20.79 -0.02 -8.20
C PRO A 83 20.88 -1.34 -8.99
N PHE A 84 21.47 -2.38 -8.41
CA PHE A 84 21.59 -3.67 -9.07
C PHE A 84 20.24 -4.38 -9.23
N ILE A 85 19.22 -4.05 -8.44
CA ILE A 85 17.87 -4.66 -8.56
C ILE A 85 17.27 -4.43 -9.95
N ASN A 86 17.54 -3.26 -10.55
CA ASN A 86 17.09 -2.95 -11.91
C ASN A 86 17.75 -3.82 -13.00
N HIS A 87 18.78 -4.61 -12.66
CA HIS A 87 19.47 -5.53 -13.56
C HIS A 87 18.87 -6.93 -13.60
N ILE A 88 17.87 -7.22 -12.76
CA ILE A 88 17.02 -8.41 -12.93
C ILE A 88 16.29 -8.29 -14.28
N GLN A 89 16.33 -9.37 -15.06
CA GLN A 89 15.77 -9.38 -16.42
C GLN A 89 14.24 -9.31 -16.40
N ASP A 90 13.62 -10.09 -15.51
CA ASP A 90 12.18 -10.11 -15.34
C ASP A 90 11.68 -8.82 -14.67
N LYS A 91 10.94 -8.01 -15.43
CA LYS A 91 10.39 -6.73 -14.96
C LYS A 91 9.25 -6.89 -13.97
N GLN A 92 8.48 -7.98 -14.05
CA GLN A 92 7.42 -8.27 -13.08
C GLN A 92 8.01 -8.59 -11.72
N VAL A 93 9.13 -9.34 -11.70
CA VAL A 93 9.88 -9.58 -10.45
C VAL A 93 10.41 -8.26 -9.89
N VAL A 94 10.99 -7.38 -10.70
CA VAL A 94 11.47 -6.06 -10.23
C VAL A 94 10.33 -5.25 -9.61
N GLU A 95 9.17 -5.21 -10.25
CA GLU A 95 7.98 -4.51 -9.73
C GLU A 95 7.51 -5.12 -8.41
N LYS A 96 7.42 -6.45 -8.33
CA LYS A 96 7.09 -7.19 -7.10
C LYS A 96 8.07 -6.87 -5.95
N LEU A 97 9.38 -6.89 -6.21
CA LEU A 97 10.40 -6.60 -5.21
C LEU A 97 10.27 -5.18 -4.66
N LYS A 98 9.96 -4.21 -5.53
CA LYS A 98 9.84 -2.79 -5.15
C LYS A 98 8.55 -2.47 -4.40
N TYR A 99 7.41 -3.03 -4.82
CA TYR A 99 6.10 -2.57 -4.38
C TYR A 99 5.28 -3.59 -3.60
N PHE A 100 5.58 -4.88 -3.72
CA PHE A 100 4.71 -5.96 -3.22
C PHE A 100 5.39 -6.95 -2.28
N THR A 101 6.70 -6.88 -2.09
CA THR A 101 7.46 -7.78 -1.20
C THR A 101 7.48 -7.28 0.25
N PHE A 102 7.51 -5.95 0.43
CA PHE A 102 7.57 -5.30 1.73
C PHE A 102 6.47 -4.25 1.84
N LYS A 103 6.08 -3.92 3.07
CA LYS A 103 5.20 -2.78 3.34
C LYS A 103 5.81 -1.48 2.80
N PRO A 104 5.00 -0.50 2.39
CA PRO A 104 5.49 0.80 1.96
C PRO A 104 6.31 1.47 3.07
N LYS A 105 7.26 2.34 2.69
CA LYS A 105 8.01 3.13 3.67
C LYS A 105 7.06 4.07 4.41
N MET A 106 7.25 4.22 5.71
CA MET A 106 6.59 5.26 6.49
C MET A 106 6.84 6.63 5.86
N PRO A 107 5.86 7.54 5.86
CA PRO A 107 6.11 8.96 5.58
C PRO A 107 7.23 9.54 6.45
N GLU A 108 7.82 10.67 6.04
CA GLU A 108 9.01 11.26 6.69
C GLU A 108 8.83 11.51 8.18
N SER A 109 7.64 11.96 8.58
CA SER A 109 7.28 12.08 9.98
C SER A 109 6.24 11.03 10.34
N LYS A 110 6.43 10.40 11.50
CA LYS A 110 5.52 9.37 12.05
C LYS A 110 4.06 9.84 12.08
N TYR A 111 3.83 11.13 12.26
CA TYR A 111 2.51 11.74 12.36
C TYR A 111 2.20 12.68 11.20
N SER A 112 2.93 12.60 10.08
CA SER A 112 2.58 13.42 8.91
C SER A 112 1.28 12.94 8.27
N TRP A 113 0.67 13.86 7.54
CA TRP A 113 -0.42 13.55 6.64
C TRP A 113 0.04 12.52 5.61
N LEU A 114 -0.85 11.60 5.27
CA LEU A 114 -0.62 10.73 4.14
C LEU A 114 -0.86 11.51 2.85
N ASN A 115 -0.01 11.28 1.86
CA ASN A 115 -0.26 11.71 0.49
C ASN A 115 -0.89 10.58 -0.34
N THR A 116 -1.23 10.89 -1.59
CA THR A 116 -1.79 9.94 -2.57
C THR A 116 -0.96 8.67 -2.73
N LYS A 117 0.38 8.79 -2.77
CA LYS A 117 1.29 7.66 -2.93
C LYS A 117 1.24 6.75 -1.71
N ASP A 118 1.29 7.29 -0.50
CA ASP A 118 1.27 6.50 0.74
C ASP A 118 0.01 5.63 0.84
N ILE A 119 -1.16 6.20 0.51
CA ILE A 119 -2.44 5.48 0.53
C ILE A 119 -2.49 4.43 -0.58
N ASN A 120 -2.03 4.80 -1.79
CA ASN A 120 -2.03 3.90 -2.94
C ASN A 120 -1.16 2.67 -2.71
N GLU A 121 0.07 2.86 -2.24
CA GLU A 121 1.00 1.75 -2.03
C GLU A 121 0.46 0.75 -1.00
N VAL A 122 -0.22 1.20 0.07
CA VAL A 122 -0.82 0.30 1.06
C VAL A 122 -2.03 -0.44 0.48
N LEU A 123 -3.02 0.27 -0.07
CA LEU A 123 -4.28 -0.35 -0.50
C LEU A 123 -4.13 -1.18 -1.78
N GLN A 124 -3.12 -0.90 -2.61
CA GLN A 124 -2.77 -1.76 -3.74
C GLN A 124 -2.25 -3.13 -3.30
N GLN A 125 -1.48 -3.22 -2.20
CA GLN A 125 -1.08 -4.52 -1.65
C GLN A 125 -2.29 -5.34 -1.20
N HIS A 126 -3.27 -4.70 -0.57
CA HIS A 126 -4.53 -5.37 -0.21
C HIS A 126 -5.38 -5.73 -1.43
N ALA A 127 -5.37 -4.93 -2.50
CA ALA A 127 -6.05 -5.27 -3.75
C ALA A 127 -5.45 -6.51 -4.42
N GLN A 128 -4.13 -6.72 -4.35
CA GLN A 128 -3.48 -7.94 -4.86
C GLN A 128 -3.76 -9.17 -4.00
N LEU A 129 -4.11 -9.00 -2.71
CA LEU A 129 -4.38 -10.12 -1.79
C LEU A 129 -5.80 -10.70 -1.99
N HIS A 130 -6.69 -9.91 -2.59
CA HIS A 130 -8.12 -10.19 -2.63
C HIS A 130 -8.65 -10.03 -4.05
N ASP A 131 -8.71 -11.11 -4.83
CA ASP A 131 -9.20 -11.09 -6.23
C ASP A 131 -10.61 -10.51 -6.38
N TYR A 132 -11.43 -10.61 -5.32
CA TYR A 132 -12.79 -10.07 -5.28
C TYR A 132 -12.85 -8.56 -5.03
N PHE A 133 -11.73 -7.91 -4.74
CA PHE A 133 -11.63 -6.52 -4.31
C PHE A 133 -10.88 -5.68 -5.35
N LYS A 134 -11.46 -4.53 -5.71
CA LYS A 134 -10.80 -3.52 -6.52
C LYS A 134 -10.56 -2.26 -5.71
N PHE A 135 -9.30 -1.86 -5.61
CA PHE A 135 -8.96 -0.50 -5.23
C PHE A 135 -8.77 0.37 -6.48
N VAL A 136 -9.53 1.46 -6.58
CA VAL A 136 -9.47 2.39 -7.72
C VAL A 136 -8.30 3.36 -7.55
N GLY A 137 -8.07 3.84 -6.33
CA GLY A 137 -7.01 4.80 -6.02
C GLY A 137 -7.41 5.80 -4.93
N ALA A 138 -6.41 6.51 -4.44
CA ALA A 138 -6.54 7.77 -3.73
C ALA A 138 -6.68 8.90 -4.75
N LEU A 139 -7.85 9.54 -4.80
CA LEU A 139 -8.25 10.41 -5.91
C LEU A 139 -8.95 11.68 -5.40
N PRO A 140 -8.87 12.81 -6.14
CA PRO A 140 -9.65 14.00 -5.82
C PRO A 140 -11.16 13.75 -5.87
N SER A 141 -11.95 14.52 -5.14
CA SER A 141 -13.41 14.33 -5.03
C SER A 141 -14.14 14.42 -6.37
N ASP A 142 -13.53 15.08 -7.36
CA ASP A 142 -14.04 15.30 -8.70
C ASP A 142 -13.28 14.55 -9.81
N PHE A 143 -12.44 13.56 -9.48
CA PHE A 143 -11.59 12.86 -10.47
C PHE A 143 -12.36 12.39 -11.72
N TYR A 144 -13.61 11.95 -11.55
CA TYR A 144 -14.48 11.44 -12.63
C TYR A 144 -14.92 12.52 -13.64
N LYS A 145 -14.58 13.79 -13.39
CA LYS A 145 -14.76 14.91 -14.33
C LYS A 145 -13.53 15.11 -15.21
N VAL A 146 -12.35 14.70 -14.74
CA VAL A 146 -11.07 14.90 -15.41
C VAL A 146 -10.46 13.59 -15.93
N THR A 147 -11.06 12.45 -15.61
CA THR A 147 -10.62 11.14 -16.07
C THR A 147 -11.82 10.26 -16.39
N THR A 148 -11.72 9.51 -17.48
CA THR A 148 -12.72 8.52 -17.87
C THR A 148 -12.77 7.40 -16.82
N PHE A 149 -13.93 7.21 -16.21
CA PHE A 149 -14.17 6.14 -15.25
C PHE A 149 -15.18 5.13 -15.81
N HIS A 150 -14.76 3.87 -15.90
CA HIS A 150 -15.57 2.76 -16.41
C HIS A 150 -16.48 2.19 -15.31
N TYR A 151 -17.64 2.81 -15.12
CA TYR A 151 -18.60 2.44 -14.07
C TYR A 151 -19.11 0.99 -14.16
N ASP A 152 -19.09 0.38 -15.34
CA ASP A 152 -19.46 -1.01 -15.57
C ASP A 152 -18.52 -1.97 -14.86
N GLN A 153 -17.23 -1.63 -14.74
CA GLN A 153 -16.23 -2.45 -14.06
C GLN A 153 -16.53 -2.65 -12.57
N ILE A 154 -17.32 -1.76 -11.96
CA ILE A 154 -17.74 -1.90 -10.56
C ILE A 154 -18.40 -3.26 -10.33
N LYS A 155 -19.16 -3.77 -11.31
CA LYS A 155 -19.92 -5.02 -11.18
C LYS A 155 -19.07 -6.28 -11.22
N TYR A 156 -17.81 -6.21 -11.65
CA TYR A 156 -16.92 -7.37 -11.75
C TYR A 156 -16.28 -7.77 -10.42
N TYR A 157 -16.40 -6.94 -9.40
CA TYR A 157 -15.80 -7.15 -8.09
C TYR A 157 -16.88 -7.25 -7.02
N GLN A 158 -16.64 -7.98 -5.94
CA GLN A 158 -17.54 -7.99 -4.80
C GLN A 158 -17.45 -6.69 -4.01
N LYS A 159 -16.26 -6.11 -3.91
CA LYS A 159 -16.01 -4.83 -3.24
C LYS A 159 -15.16 -3.92 -4.11
N VAL A 160 -15.52 -2.64 -4.17
CA VAL A 160 -14.74 -1.61 -4.87
C VAL A 160 -14.51 -0.44 -3.92
N ALA A 161 -13.26 -0.04 -3.70
CA ALA A 161 -12.95 1.09 -2.83
C ALA A 161 -12.24 2.23 -3.57
N ILE A 162 -12.54 3.44 -3.12
CA ILE A 162 -11.90 4.69 -3.52
C ILE A 162 -11.60 5.44 -2.22
N VAL A 163 -10.39 6.00 -2.10
CA VAL A 163 -10.10 6.97 -1.05
C VAL A 163 -10.15 8.35 -1.70
N PHE A 164 -11.06 9.20 -1.26
CA PHE A 164 -11.20 10.54 -1.80
C PHE A 164 -10.40 11.54 -0.98
N ASN A 165 -9.70 12.45 -1.65
CA ASN A 165 -9.43 13.76 -1.08
C ASN A 165 -10.69 14.61 -1.24
N LEU A 166 -11.13 15.33 -0.20
CA LEU A 166 -12.29 16.22 -0.31
C LEU A 166 -12.08 17.37 -1.31
N ASP A 167 -10.83 17.74 -1.53
CA ASP A 167 -10.44 18.75 -2.52
C ASP A 167 -10.64 18.27 -3.96
N THR A 168 -10.69 19.22 -4.90
CA THR A 168 -10.71 18.97 -6.34
C THR A 168 -9.30 18.76 -6.88
N HIS A 169 -9.19 18.26 -8.11
CA HIS A 169 -7.93 17.88 -8.75
C HIS A 169 -6.89 19.01 -8.90
N ASP A 170 -7.31 20.26 -8.79
CA ASP A 170 -6.52 21.49 -8.91
C ASP A 170 -6.16 22.12 -7.55
N GLN A 171 -6.48 21.44 -6.45
CA GLN A 171 -6.27 21.92 -5.08
C GLN A 171 -5.21 21.08 -4.34
N PRO A 172 -4.57 21.63 -3.30
CA PRO A 172 -3.42 21.00 -2.64
C PRO A 172 -3.78 19.76 -1.81
N GLY A 173 -5.06 19.56 -1.47
CA GLY A 173 -5.54 18.45 -0.64
C GLY A 173 -5.84 18.90 0.79
N SER A 174 -6.94 18.39 1.37
CA SER A 174 -7.44 18.86 2.67
C SER A 174 -7.84 17.75 3.64
N HIS A 175 -8.49 16.68 3.17
CA HIS A 175 -9.00 15.63 4.04
C HIS A 175 -9.26 14.34 3.27
N TRP A 176 -8.86 13.21 3.84
CA TRP A 176 -9.05 11.89 3.24
C TRP A 176 -10.27 11.19 3.82
N VAL A 177 -11.14 10.70 2.94
CA VAL A 177 -12.35 9.94 3.28
C VAL A 177 -12.44 8.68 2.42
N SER A 178 -13.13 7.65 2.90
CA SER A 178 -13.27 6.40 2.15
C SER A 178 -14.66 6.22 1.58
N LEU A 179 -14.73 5.69 0.36
CA LEU A 179 -15.95 5.18 -0.25
C LEU A 179 -15.73 3.72 -0.60
N LEU A 180 -16.56 2.83 -0.07
CA LEU A 180 -16.57 1.40 -0.39
C LEU A 180 -17.94 1.01 -0.96
N ILE A 181 -17.92 0.46 -2.17
CA ILE A 181 -19.10 -0.10 -2.84
C ILE A 181 -19.08 -1.60 -2.58
N ASP A 182 -20.01 -2.09 -1.77
CA ASP A 182 -20.21 -3.51 -1.49
C ASP A 182 -21.33 -4.04 -2.41
N ASN A 183 -20.95 -4.81 -3.41
CA ASN A 183 -21.87 -5.41 -4.39
C ASN A 183 -22.59 -6.64 -3.85
N VAL A 184 -22.13 -7.22 -2.74
CA VAL A 184 -22.80 -8.35 -2.09
C VAL A 184 -23.97 -7.81 -1.27
N LEU A 185 -23.70 -6.82 -0.42
CA LEU A 185 -24.72 -6.17 0.43
C LEU A 185 -25.57 -5.13 -0.31
N LYS A 186 -25.21 -4.79 -1.56
CA LYS A 186 -25.78 -3.69 -2.33
C LYS A 186 -25.75 -2.37 -1.54
N GLN A 187 -24.58 -2.06 -0.97
CA GLN A 187 -24.37 -0.81 -0.23
C GLN A 187 -23.28 0.06 -0.88
N ILE A 188 -23.47 1.37 -0.82
CA ILE A 188 -22.40 2.34 -1.00
C ILE A 188 -22.14 2.96 0.37
N GLU A 189 -20.97 2.66 0.92
CA GLU A 189 -20.54 2.98 2.27
C GLU A 189 -19.56 4.16 2.19
N TYR A 190 -19.92 5.28 2.80
CA TYR A 190 -19.03 6.45 2.93
C TYR A 190 -18.55 6.57 4.38
N PHE A 191 -17.24 6.62 4.57
CA PHE A 191 -16.64 6.75 5.89
C PHE A 191 -15.77 8.00 5.95
N ASP A 192 -16.12 8.89 6.88
CA ASP A 192 -15.35 10.08 7.23
C ASP A 192 -15.01 10.01 8.72
N SER A 193 -13.72 10.01 9.06
CA SER A 193 -13.27 9.96 10.46
C SER A 193 -13.75 11.14 11.29
N ALA A 194 -14.07 12.28 10.67
CA ALA A 194 -14.66 13.44 11.32
C ALA A 194 -16.20 13.40 11.39
N GLY A 195 -16.85 12.33 10.88
CA GLY A 195 -18.29 12.11 10.99
C GLY A 195 -19.15 13.00 10.09
N ASN A 196 -18.57 13.66 9.08
CA ASN A 196 -19.32 14.51 8.16
C ASN A 196 -20.00 13.71 7.06
N ALA A 197 -21.06 14.29 6.48
CA ALA A 197 -21.70 13.76 5.28
C ALA A 197 -20.83 13.96 4.03
N PRO A 198 -20.99 13.15 2.96
CA PRO A 198 -20.25 13.31 1.72
C PRO A 198 -20.50 14.67 1.06
N ASN A 199 -19.44 15.30 0.55
CA ASN A 199 -19.54 16.58 -0.17
C ASN A 199 -20.34 16.45 -1.49
N LYS A 200 -20.59 17.59 -2.16
CA LYS A 200 -21.36 17.63 -3.42
C LYS A 200 -20.74 16.78 -4.53
N ASN A 201 -19.41 16.77 -4.66
CA ASN A 201 -18.72 16.02 -5.71
C ASN A 201 -18.83 14.51 -5.50
N ILE A 202 -18.63 14.03 -4.27
CA ILE A 202 -18.76 12.61 -3.90
C ILE A 202 -20.23 12.18 -3.99
N SER A 203 -21.16 12.99 -3.49
CA SER A 203 -22.60 12.73 -3.62
C SER A 203 -23.03 12.60 -5.09
N MET A 204 -22.48 13.41 -5.98
CA MET A 204 -22.71 13.30 -7.42
C MET A 204 -22.09 12.03 -8.03
N PHE A 205 -20.90 11.63 -7.59
CA PHE A 205 -20.29 10.37 -7.99
C PHE A 205 -21.16 9.17 -7.60
N ILE A 206 -21.66 9.12 -6.36
CA ILE A 206 -22.58 8.07 -5.88
C ILE A 206 -23.83 7.98 -6.78
N LYS A 207 -24.42 9.13 -7.14
CA LYS A 207 -25.55 9.17 -8.09
C LYS A 207 -25.19 8.61 -9.46
N LYS A 208 -24.01 8.96 -9.99
CA LYS A 208 -23.50 8.40 -11.26
C LYS A 208 -23.29 6.89 -11.16
N VAL A 209 -22.71 6.38 -10.07
CA VAL A 209 -22.55 4.94 -9.83
C VAL A 209 -23.89 4.23 -9.91
N LYS A 210 -24.90 4.68 -9.14
CA LYS A 210 -26.26 4.10 -9.17
C LYS A 210 -26.87 4.11 -10.57
N SER A 211 -26.82 5.26 -11.25
CA SER A 211 -27.37 5.44 -12.59
C SER A 211 -26.68 4.55 -13.64
N LYS A 212 -25.35 4.52 -13.67
CA LYS A 212 -24.56 3.85 -14.71
C LYS A 212 -24.50 2.33 -14.50
N THR A 213 -24.46 1.87 -13.25
CA THR A 213 -24.52 0.44 -12.94
C THR A 213 -25.93 -0.14 -13.04
N ARG A 214 -26.96 0.70 -12.92
CA ARG A 214 -28.39 0.33 -12.79
C ARG A 214 -28.67 -0.57 -11.57
N VAL A 215 -27.86 -0.43 -10.52
CA VAL A 215 -28.02 -1.17 -9.26
C VAL A 215 -28.63 -0.26 -8.19
N ASN A 216 -29.65 -0.76 -7.49
CA ASN A 216 -30.28 -0.05 -6.38
C ASN A 216 -29.47 -0.18 -5.09
N TYR A 217 -28.37 0.57 -4.98
CA TYR A 217 -27.57 0.57 -3.76
C TYR A 217 -28.24 1.34 -2.61
N LYS A 218 -28.18 0.82 -1.39
CA LYS A 218 -28.42 1.60 -0.18
C LYS A 218 -27.17 2.44 0.12
N VAL A 219 -27.33 3.75 0.34
CA VAL A 219 -26.20 4.61 0.73
C VAL A 219 -26.18 4.71 2.25
N VAL A 220 -25.02 4.46 2.87
CA VAL A 220 -24.81 4.59 4.31
C VAL A 220 -23.57 5.43 4.58
N TYR A 221 -23.59 6.19 5.67
CA TYR A 221 -22.44 6.96 6.13
C TYR A 221 -22.43 7.07 7.65
N ASN A 222 -21.26 7.28 8.24
CA ASN A 222 -21.10 7.44 9.68
C ASN A 222 -21.31 8.90 10.08
N GLN A 223 -21.81 9.10 11.30
CA GLN A 223 -21.97 10.44 11.91
C GLN A 223 -21.13 10.60 13.18
N ARG A 224 -20.56 9.50 13.70
CA ARG A 224 -19.69 9.54 14.88
C ARG A 224 -18.34 10.09 14.48
N VAL A 225 -17.83 11.01 15.30
CA VAL A 225 -16.47 11.56 15.18
C VAL A 225 -15.50 10.56 15.81
N HIS A 226 -14.62 9.99 14.99
CA HIS A 226 -13.54 9.11 15.43
C HIS A 226 -12.25 9.90 15.64
N GLN A 227 -11.92 10.77 14.67
CA GLN A 227 -10.71 11.58 14.67
C GLN A 227 -10.92 12.89 15.41
N LYS A 228 -10.05 13.18 16.37
CA LYS A 228 -10.00 14.46 17.09
C LYS A 228 -8.72 15.25 16.79
N GLU A 229 -7.69 14.58 16.29
CA GLU A 229 -6.41 15.16 15.88
C GLU A 229 -6.40 15.47 14.37
N ASN A 230 -5.32 16.06 13.85
CA ASN A 230 -5.34 16.68 12.52
C ASN A 230 -4.80 15.80 11.38
N ASN A 231 -4.12 14.68 11.66
CA ASN A 231 -3.19 14.09 10.68
C ASN A 231 -3.52 12.63 10.31
N GLU A 232 -4.55 12.05 10.92
CA GLU A 232 -4.86 10.63 10.89
C GLU A 232 -5.90 10.22 9.84
N CYS A 233 -6.54 11.17 9.15
CA CYS A 233 -7.67 10.91 8.24
C CYS A 233 -7.35 9.87 7.15
N GLY A 234 -6.14 9.91 6.60
CA GLY A 234 -5.65 8.91 5.64
C GLY A 234 -5.53 7.51 6.27
N ILE A 235 -5.10 7.44 7.53
CA ILE A 235 -4.98 6.16 8.27
C ILE A 235 -6.34 5.59 8.60
N TYR A 236 -7.29 6.43 9.06
CA TYR A 236 -8.67 6.01 9.26
C TYR A 236 -9.31 5.48 7.98
N SER A 237 -9.05 6.15 6.85
CA SER A 237 -9.54 5.72 5.54
C SER A 237 -9.02 4.33 5.16
N ILE A 238 -7.71 4.10 5.28
CA ILE A 238 -7.10 2.78 5.05
C ILE A 238 -7.67 1.74 6.02
N TYR A 239 -7.75 2.08 7.31
CA TYR A 239 -8.25 1.20 8.36
C TYR A 239 -9.67 0.74 8.06
N PHE A 240 -10.59 1.65 7.73
CA PHE A 240 -11.97 1.32 7.38
C PHE A 240 -12.03 0.27 6.25
N ILE A 241 -11.28 0.49 5.16
CA ILE A 241 -11.26 -0.43 4.02
C ILE A 241 -10.72 -1.80 4.44
N ILE A 242 -9.59 -1.86 5.16
CA ILE A 242 -9.00 -3.12 5.62
C ILE A 242 -9.96 -3.88 6.53
N GLN A 243 -10.62 -3.21 7.49
CA GLN A 243 -11.61 -3.86 8.35
C GLN A 243 -12.79 -4.43 7.55
N ARG A 244 -13.25 -3.74 6.49
CA ARG A 244 -14.29 -4.27 5.58
C ARG A 244 -13.81 -5.49 4.77
N LEU A 245 -12.53 -5.57 4.44
CA LEU A 245 -11.92 -6.74 3.80
C LEU A 245 -11.76 -7.91 4.77
N MET A 246 -11.52 -7.63 6.05
CA MET A 246 -11.47 -8.63 7.13
C MET A 246 -12.85 -9.14 7.56
N GLY A 247 -13.94 -8.61 6.99
CA GLY A 247 -15.31 -9.11 7.21
C GLY A 247 -16.13 -8.35 8.25
N PHE A 248 -15.57 -7.33 8.92
CA PHE A 248 -16.35 -6.46 9.80
C PHE A 248 -17.39 -5.68 9.00
N THR A 249 -18.59 -5.49 9.54
CA THR A 249 -19.63 -4.71 8.86
C THR A 249 -19.36 -3.21 8.97
N PHE A 250 -19.99 -2.42 8.10
CA PHE A 250 -19.97 -0.95 8.23
C PHE A 250 -20.35 -0.49 9.64
N LYS A 251 -21.39 -1.09 10.21
CA LYS A 251 -21.93 -0.76 11.53
C LYS A 251 -20.93 -1.10 12.65
N ASP A 252 -20.23 -2.22 12.56
CA ASP A 252 -19.22 -2.62 13.56
C ASP A 252 -18.09 -1.59 13.65
N ILE A 253 -17.69 -1.03 12.50
CA ILE A 253 -16.63 -0.04 12.43
C ILE A 253 -17.16 1.35 12.82
N SER A 254 -18.30 1.76 12.27
CA SER A 254 -18.83 3.13 12.43
C SER A 254 -19.41 3.42 13.82
N ASN A 255 -19.88 2.40 14.55
CA ASN A 255 -20.49 2.61 15.87
C ASN A 255 -19.49 2.59 17.01
N ASN A 256 -18.34 1.97 16.81
CA ASN A 256 -17.29 1.85 17.82
C ASN A 256 -16.27 2.97 17.60
N ILE A 257 -16.14 3.89 18.55
CA ILE A 257 -15.15 4.97 18.47
C ILE A 257 -13.76 4.34 18.46
N ILE A 258 -13.01 4.68 17.43
CA ILE A 258 -11.61 4.29 17.25
C ILE A 258 -10.82 5.56 17.49
N HIS A 259 -9.91 5.53 18.46
CA HIS A 259 -9.16 6.72 18.87
C HIS A 259 -7.91 6.94 18.00
N ASP A 260 -7.46 8.20 17.92
CA ASP A 260 -6.28 8.61 17.15
C ASP A 260 -5.02 7.85 17.57
N LYS A 261 -4.86 7.58 18.88
CA LYS A 261 -3.78 6.73 19.42
C LYS A 261 -3.78 5.32 18.83
N THR A 262 -4.95 4.76 18.54
CA THR A 262 -5.07 3.44 17.90
C THR A 262 -4.64 3.53 16.43
N MET A 263 -5.04 4.58 15.71
CA MET A 263 -4.59 4.81 14.32
C MET A 263 -3.09 5.05 14.23
N ASN A 264 -2.52 5.78 15.19
CA ASN A 264 -1.08 6.00 15.27
C ASN A 264 -0.28 4.73 15.59
N LYS A 265 -0.88 3.75 16.29
CA LYS A 265 -0.30 2.41 16.40
C LYS A 265 -0.45 1.63 15.09
N PHE A 266 -1.62 1.73 14.45
CA PHE A 266 -1.92 1.07 13.17
C PHE A 266 -0.98 1.50 12.04
N ARG A 267 -0.46 2.74 12.06
CA ARG A 267 0.62 3.19 11.16
C ARG A 267 1.80 2.21 11.11
N ASN A 268 2.25 1.70 12.26
CA ASN A 268 3.39 0.76 12.32
C ASN A 268 3.02 -0.65 11.83
N ILE A 269 1.73 -0.94 11.67
CA ILE A 269 1.24 -2.20 11.12
C ILE A 269 1.26 -2.15 9.60
N ILE A 270 0.92 -1.02 8.98
CA ILE A 270 0.79 -0.90 7.51
C ILE A 270 2.03 -0.32 6.81
N PHE A 271 2.94 0.34 7.54
CA PHE A 271 4.19 0.88 7.00
C PHE A 271 5.42 0.21 7.63
N ARG A 272 6.51 0.09 6.85
CA ARG A 272 7.84 -0.23 7.37
C ARG A 272 8.61 1.03 7.77
N PRO A 273 9.54 0.97 8.73
CA PRO A 273 10.39 2.11 9.07
C PRO A 273 11.23 2.57 7.87
N ARG A 274 11.56 3.87 7.83
CA ARG A 274 12.67 4.39 7.00
C ARG A 274 13.97 4.01 7.71
N VAL A 275 14.48 2.81 7.45
CA VAL A 275 15.79 2.43 7.95
C VAL A 275 16.84 2.91 6.96
N LEU A 276 17.88 3.56 7.48
CA LEU A 276 19.10 3.90 6.75
C LEU A 276 19.98 2.66 6.53
#